data_AF-A0A645E1W3-F1
#
_entry.id   AF-A0A645E1W3-F1
#
_cell.length_a   1.000
_cell.length_b   1.000
_cell.length_c   1.000
_cell.angle_alpha   90.00
_cell.angle_beta   90.00
_cell.angle_gamma   90.00
#
_symmetry.space_group_name_H-M   'P 1'
#
loop_
_entity.id
_entity.type
_entity.pdbx_description
1 polymer ?
#
loop_
_entity_poly.entity_id
_entity_poly.type
_entity_poly.pdbx_seq_one_letter_code
_entity_poly.pdbx_strand_id
1 'polypeptide(L)'
;MNEQGYTYLEVYINSLVEHIVASQDSGTIISNVKNPLEEAKVQISYQSVTQQFILTAEQNISNLKVFDVSGRLLVNEKPADNQYKLNLNRFNSAVFMIQVLLDDGSKINRKLVK
;
A
#
# COMPACT_ATOMS: atom_id res chain seq x y z
N MET A 1 7.11 -21.45 32.68
CA MET A 1 6.37 -21.04 31.47
C MET A 1 7.42 -20.70 30.45
N ASN A 2 7.56 -21.51 29.39
CA ASN A 2 8.80 -21.58 28.60
C ASN A 2 8.91 -20.43 27.59
N GLU A 3 9.82 -19.50 27.88
CA GLU A 3 10.20 -18.32 27.05
C GLU A 3 10.69 -18.69 25.65
N GLN A 4 11.07 -19.96 25.43
CA GLN A 4 11.57 -20.46 24.15
C GLN A 4 10.50 -20.53 23.05
N GLY A 5 9.21 -20.65 23.40
CA GLY A 5 8.14 -20.77 22.40
C GLY A 5 7.85 -19.47 21.63
N TYR A 6 8.06 -18.32 22.27
CA TYR A 6 7.82 -17.01 21.66
C TYR A 6 8.90 -16.62 20.65
N THR A 7 10.16 -16.98 20.91
CA THR A 7 11.26 -16.73 19.97
C THR A 7 11.07 -17.45 18.64
N TYR A 8 10.58 -18.70 18.65
CA TYR A 8 10.32 -19.44 17.41
C TYR A 8 9.17 -18.83 16.59
N LEU A 9 8.13 -18.32 17.26
CA LEU A 9 7.02 -17.68 16.60
C LEU A 9 7.43 -16.33 15.99
N GLU A 10 8.23 -15.54 16.70
CA GLU A 10 8.76 -14.26 16.23
C GLU A 10 9.70 -14.44 15.03
N VAL A 11 10.59 -15.43 15.07
CA VAL A 11 11.48 -15.75 13.94
C VAL A 11 10.69 -16.23 12.73
N TYR A 12 9.65 -17.04 12.94
CA TYR A 12 8.78 -17.49 11.85
C TYR A 12 7.96 -16.34 11.23
N ILE A 13 7.43 -15.44 12.06
CA ILE A 13 6.71 -14.24 11.57
C ILE A 13 7.68 -13.33 10.81
N ASN A 14 8.88 -13.09 11.34
CA ASN A 14 9.87 -12.24 10.70
C ASN A 14 10.35 -12.81 9.37
N SER A 15 10.58 -14.11 9.28
CA SER A 15 10.98 -14.76 8.01
C SER A 15 9.87 -14.78 6.96
N LEU A 16 8.61 -14.86 7.37
CA LEU A 16 7.46 -14.70 6.48
C LEU A 16 7.33 -13.25 5.98
N VAL A 17 7.52 -12.28 6.86
CA VAL A 17 7.52 -10.86 6.50
C VAL A 17 8.67 -10.55 5.54
N GLU A 18 9.87 -11.08 5.80
CA GLU A 18 11.05 -10.91 4.94
C GLU A 18 10.82 -11.49 3.53
N HIS A 19 10.25 -12.70 3.42
CA HIS A 19 9.88 -13.28 2.13
C HIS A 19 8.78 -12.51 1.39
N ILE A 20 7.81 -11.94 2.12
CA ILE A 20 6.74 -11.12 1.54
C ILE A 20 7.31 -9.80 1.02
N VAL A 21 8.22 -9.17 1.76
CA VAL A 21 8.87 -7.92 1.35
C VAL A 21 9.76 -8.17 0.12
N ALA A 22 10.57 -9.23 0.13
CA ALA A 22 11.43 -9.57 -1.01
C ALA A 22 10.64 -9.92 -2.28
N SER A 23 9.48 -10.56 -2.15
CA SER A 23 8.62 -10.88 -3.30
C SER A 23 7.85 -9.65 -3.83
N GLN A 24 7.49 -8.70 -2.96
CA GLN A 24 6.91 -7.41 -3.36
C GLN A 24 7.92 -6.50 -4.09
N ASP A 25 9.21 -6.61 -3.75
CA ASP A 25 10.29 -5.89 -4.44
C ASP A 25 10.55 -6.42 -5.86
N SER A 26 10.31 -7.72 -6.10
CA SER A 26 10.64 -8.37 -7.38
C SER A 26 9.73 -7.98 -8.57
N GLY A 27 8.55 -7.39 -8.31
CA GLY A 27 7.54 -7.04 -9.33
C GLY A 27 7.36 -5.54 -9.60
N THR A 28 8.02 -4.68 -8.83
CA THR A 28 7.83 -3.23 -8.94
C THR A 28 8.88 -2.65 -9.88
N ILE A 29 8.51 -2.36 -11.13
CA ILE A 29 9.34 -1.49 -11.98
C ILE A 29 9.27 -0.07 -11.40
N ILE A 30 10.26 0.26 -10.57
CA ILE A 30 10.47 1.59 -10.00
C ILE A 30 10.97 2.48 -11.13
N SER A 31 10.09 3.28 -11.74
CA SER A 31 10.53 4.33 -12.64
C SER A 31 11.02 5.52 -11.81
N ASN A 32 12.34 5.73 -11.90
CA ASN A 32 13.16 6.87 -11.51
C ASN A 32 13.66 6.98 -10.05
N VAL A 33 14.90 6.53 -9.89
CA VAL A 33 16.02 7.21 -9.19
C VAL A 33 15.71 7.87 -7.84
N LYS A 34 15.63 7.04 -6.81
CA LYS A 34 16.51 7.05 -5.62
C LYS A 34 15.97 5.92 -4.75
N ASN A 35 16.82 4.95 -4.44
CA ASN A 35 16.57 4.14 -3.27
C ASN A 35 16.91 5.04 -2.07
N PRO A 36 15.95 5.32 -1.20
CA PRO A 36 16.29 5.25 0.20
C PRO A 36 15.23 4.49 0.96
N LEU A 37 15.68 3.81 2.00
CA LEU A 37 14.91 3.41 3.16
C LEU A 37 14.36 4.66 3.90
N GLU A 38 13.82 5.66 3.18
CA GLU A 38 12.95 6.66 3.76
C GLU A 38 11.61 5.96 3.99
N GLU A 39 11.18 5.93 5.25
CA GLU A 39 9.83 5.52 5.61
C GLU A 39 8.86 6.30 4.72
N ALA A 40 8.21 5.59 3.79
CA ALA A 40 7.32 6.23 2.85
C ALA A 40 6.11 6.75 3.64
N LYS A 41 5.90 8.08 3.63
CA LYS A 41 4.75 8.77 4.25
C LYS A 41 3.38 8.11 4.00
N VAL A 42 3.28 7.32 2.93
CA VAL A 42 2.14 6.47 2.61
C VAL A 42 2.64 5.09 2.19
N GLN A 43 2.21 4.07 2.94
CA GLN A 43 2.38 2.67 2.61
C GLN A 43 1.09 2.14 1.99
N ILE A 44 1.21 1.31 0.96
CA ILE A 44 0.05 0.65 0.33
C ILE A 44 0.35 -0.83 0.18
N SER A 45 -0.51 -1.66 0.76
CA SER A 45 -0.44 -3.12 0.63
C SER A 45 -1.66 -3.67 -0.10
N TYR A 46 -1.46 -4.77 -0.80
CA TYR A 46 -2.54 -5.50 -1.47
C TYR A 46 -2.86 -6.78 -0.72
N GLN A 47 -4.14 -6.97 -0.38
CA GLN A 47 -4.67 -8.19 0.20
C GLN A 47 -5.46 -8.96 -0.86
N SER A 48 -4.87 -10.03 -1.39
CA SER A 48 -5.46 -10.85 -2.45
C SER A 48 -6.72 -11.60 -1.99
N VAL A 49 -6.74 -12.10 -0.75
CA VAL A 49 -7.88 -12.86 -0.21
C VAL A 49 -9.16 -12.02 -0.16
N THR A 50 -9.04 -10.76 0.27
CA THR A 50 -10.18 -9.83 0.39
C THR A 50 -10.36 -8.95 -0.85
N GLN A 51 -9.41 -8.99 -1.80
CA GLN A 51 -9.32 -8.13 -2.96
C GLN A 51 -9.35 -6.64 -2.58
N GLN A 52 -8.41 -6.22 -1.71
CA GLN A 52 -8.36 -4.86 -1.19
C GLN A 52 -6.97 -4.24 -1.27
N PHE A 53 -6.90 -2.94 -1.55
CA PHE A 53 -5.73 -2.16 -1.15
C PHE A 53 -5.95 -1.57 0.24
N ILE A 54 -4.95 -1.71 1.11
CA ILE A 54 -4.88 -1.02 2.39
C ILE A 54 -3.84 0.07 2.28
N LEU A 55 -4.29 1.31 2.35
CA LEU A 55 -3.43 2.48 2.45
C LEU A 55 -3.29 2.87 3.92
N THR A 56 -2.06 3.07 4.36
CA THR A 56 -1.73 3.62 5.68
C THR A 56 -0.82 4.81 5.47
N ALA A 57 -1.23 5.97 5.97
CA ALA A 57 -0.44 7.20 5.94
C ALA A 57 0.03 7.57 7.35
N GLU A 58 1.16 8.24 7.45
CA GLU A 58 1.68 8.75 8.73
C GLU A 58 0.83 9.90 9.29
N GLN A 59 0.07 10.56 8.41
CA GLN A 59 -0.80 11.68 8.73
C GLN A 59 -2.09 11.62 7.91
N ASN A 60 -3.04 12.49 8.25
CA ASN A 60 -4.33 12.57 7.60
C ASN A 60 -4.19 12.76 6.07
N ILE A 61 -5.01 12.02 5.35
CA ILE A 61 -5.16 12.12 3.90
C ILE A 61 -6.20 13.20 3.60
N SER A 62 -5.76 14.33 3.06
CA SER A 62 -6.65 15.41 2.63
C SER A 62 -7.50 15.01 1.41
N ASN A 63 -6.93 14.21 0.50
CA ASN A 63 -7.63 13.69 -0.67
C ASN A 63 -6.96 12.42 -1.23
N LEU A 64 -7.78 11.44 -1.61
CA LEU A 64 -7.40 10.21 -2.27
C LEU A 64 -8.12 10.11 -3.62
N LYS A 65 -7.35 9.99 -4.69
CA LYS A 65 -7.87 9.69 -6.03
C LYS A 65 -7.34 8.37 -6.54
N VAL A 66 -8.22 7.58 -7.14
CA VAL A 66 -7.87 6.31 -7.78
C VAL A 66 -8.36 6.36 -9.22
N PHE A 67 -7.52 5.95 -10.14
CA PHE A 67 -7.80 5.90 -11.57
C PHE A 67 -7.52 4.51 -12.12
N ASP A 68 -8.22 4.12 -13.19
CA ASP A 68 -7.79 3.01 -14.02
C ASP A 68 -6.73 3.44 -15.06
N VAL A 69 -6.21 2.49 -15.83
CA VAL A 69 -5.18 2.73 -16.86
C VAL A 69 -5.63 3.62 -18.01
N SER A 70 -6.93 3.79 -18.23
CA SER A 70 -7.45 4.73 -19.22
C SER A 70 -7.47 6.17 -18.71
N GLY A 71 -7.12 6.38 -17.43
CA GLY A 71 -7.22 7.67 -16.75
C GLY A 71 -8.62 7.98 -16.21
N ARG A 72 -9.56 7.04 -16.28
CA ARG A 72 -10.89 7.23 -15.71
C ARG A 72 -10.81 7.21 -14.18
N LEU A 73 -11.39 8.24 -13.57
CA LEU A 73 -11.50 8.39 -12.13
C LEU A 73 -12.48 7.35 -11.55
N LEU A 74 -12.00 6.51 -10.64
CA LEU A 74 -12.75 5.46 -9.96
C LEU A 74 -13.13 5.88 -8.53
N VAL A 75 -12.27 6.62 -7.84
CA VAL A 75 -12.45 7.08 -6.46
C VAL A 75 -11.92 8.51 -6.33
N ASN A 76 -12.64 9.34 -5.59
CA ASN A 76 -12.20 10.69 -5.18
C ASN A 76 -12.83 11.00 -3.82
N GLU A 77 -12.10 10.69 -2.77
CA GLU A 77 -12.62 10.70 -1.39
C GLU A 77 -11.60 11.32 -0.44
N LYS A 78 -12.09 11.86 0.68
CA LYS A 78 -11.25 12.23 1.83
C LYS A 78 -11.41 11.15 2.90
N PRO A 79 -10.42 10.26 3.09
CA PRO A 79 -10.44 9.30 4.19
C PRO A 79 -10.60 9.99 5.54
N ALA A 80 -11.42 9.43 6.42
CA ALA A 80 -11.64 9.97 7.76
C ALA A 80 -10.44 9.71 8.68
N ASP A 81 -9.74 8.60 8.45
CA ASP A 81 -8.61 8.14 9.24
C ASP A 81 -7.35 8.03 8.39
N ASN A 82 -6.22 7.83 9.06
CA ASN A 82 -4.92 7.57 8.44
C ASN A 82 -4.85 6.23 7.70
N GLN A 83 -5.88 5.39 7.84
CA GLN A 83 -6.02 4.14 7.10
C GLN A 83 -7.24 4.18 6.18
N TYR A 84 -7.06 3.75 4.93
CA TYR A 84 -8.14 3.61 3.97
C TYR A 84 -8.11 2.24 3.32
N LYS A 85 -9.28 1.60 3.23
CA LYS A 85 -9.46 0.28 2.61
C LYS A 85 -10.23 0.43 1.31
N LEU A 86 -9.55 0.18 0.19
CA LEU A 86 -10.17 0.19 -1.12
C LEU A 86 -10.58 -1.22 -1.51
N ASN A 87 -11.89 -1.50 -1.57
CA ASN A 87 -12.39 -2.74 -2.16
C ASN A 87 -12.25 -2.71 -3.68
N LEU A 88 -11.57 -3.70 -4.25
CA LEU A 88 -11.28 -3.82 -5.69
C LEU A 88 -12.33 -4.64 -6.45
N ASN A 89 -13.18 -5.41 -5.77
CA ASN A 89 -14.20 -6.25 -6.41
C ASN A 89 -15.21 -5.45 -7.25
N ARG A 90 -15.35 -4.16 -6.97
CA ARG A 90 -16.20 -3.23 -7.73
C ARG A 90 -15.56 -2.72 -9.03
N PHE A 91 -14.32 -3.09 -9.31
CA PHE A 91 -13.58 -2.60 -10.48
C PHE A 91 -13.04 -3.76 -11.33
N ASN A 92 -13.24 -3.67 -12.64
CA ASN A 92 -12.72 -4.67 -13.58
C ASN A 92 -11.24 -4.47 -13.91
N SER A 93 -10.67 -3.32 -13.56
CA SER A 93 -9.26 -2.97 -13.83
C SER A 93 -8.30 -3.89 -13.06
N ALA A 94 -7.17 -4.22 -13.68
CA ALA A 94 -6.07 -4.94 -13.01
C ALA A 94 -4.98 -4.01 -12.49
N VAL A 95 -4.87 -2.82 -13.08
CA VAL A 95 -3.87 -1.83 -12.76
C VAL A 95 -4.57 -0.55 -12.37
N PHE A 96 -4.07 0.08 -11.31
CA PHE A 96 -4.62 1.28 -10.70
C PHE A 96 -3.53 2.33 -10.56
N MET A 97 -3.88 3.59 -10.80
CA MET A 97 -3.06 4.73 -10.44
C MET A 97 -3.68 5.40 -9.22
N ILE A 98 -2.92 5.52 -8.14
CA ILE A 98 -3.35 6.14 -6.90
C ILE A 98 -2.60 7.45 -6.70
N GLN A 99 -3.35 8.48 -6.36
CA GLN A 99 -2.84 9.80 -5.98
C GLN A 99 -3.34 10.13 -4.58
N VAL A 100 -2.40 10.40 -3.68
CA VAL A 100 -2.67 10.77 -2.29
C VAL A 100 -2.13 12.17 -2.06
N LEU A 101 -2.98 13.04 -1.51
CA LEU A 101 -2.59 14.37 -1.02
C LEU A 101 -2.72 14.34 0.50
N LEU A 102 -1.63 14.59 1.21
CA LEU A 102 -1.60 14.68 2.67
C LEU A 102 -1.91 16.11 3.13
N ASP A 103 -2.31 16.27 4.39
CA ASP A 103 -2.61 17.57 4.98
C ASP A 103 -1.41 18.56 4.98
N ASP A 104 -0.18 18.06 4.93
CA ASP A 104 1.04 18.89 4.81
C ASP A 104 1.30 19.38 3.37
N GLY A 105 0.41 19.04 2.42
CA GLY A 105 0.53 19.34 1.00
C GLY A 105 1.39 18.33 0.21
N SER A 106 1.99 17.34 0.87
CA SER A 106 2.76 16.29 0.20
C SER A 106 1.86 15.50 -0.74
N LYS A 107 2.37 15.26 -1.95
CA LYS A 107 1.65 14.53 -2.99
C LYS A 107 2.40 13.25 -3.36
N ILE A 108 1.72 12.12 -3.21
CA ILE A 108 2.24 10.79 -3.51
C ILE A 108 1.46 10.22 -4.68
N ASN A 109 2.17 9.71 -5.70
CA ASN A 109 1.55 8.96 -6.79
C ASN A 109 2.16 7.55 -6.82
N ARG A 110 1.31 6.53 -7.00
CA ARG A 110 1.70 5.13 -7.09
C ARG A 110 0.91 4.42 -8.18
N LYS A 111 1.57 3.51 -8.89
CA LYS A 111 0.93 2.54 -9.77
C LYS A 111 0.90 1.21 -9.04
N LEU A 112 -0.27 0.58 -8.96
CA LEU A 112 -0.47 -0.70 -8.29
C LEU A 112 -1.14 -1.70 -9.23
N VAL A 113 -0.90 -2.97 -8.98
CA VAL A 113 -1.47 -4.09 -9.73
C VAL A 113 -2.15 -5.02 -8.72
N LYS A 114 -3.34 -5.52 -9.07
CA LYS A 114 -4.04 -6.57 -8.32
C LYS A 114 -3.48 -7.96 -8.64
#